data_AF-R5FIP5-F1
#
_entry.id   AF-R5FIP5-F1
#
_cell.length_a   1.000
_cell.length_b   1.000
_cell.length_c   1.000
_cell.angle_alpha   90.00
_cell.angle_beta   90.00
_cell.angle_gamma   90.00
#
_symmetry.space_group_name_H-M   'P 1'
#
loop_
_entity.id
_entity.type
_entity.pdbx_description
1 polymer ?
#
loop_
_entity_poly.entity_id
_entity_poly.type
_entity_poly.pdbx_seq_one_letter_code
_entity_poly.pdbx_strand_id
1 'polypeptide(L)'
;MKAAVELANVILKTKSSKKEDLWAYEVTYYKKRGADHVGIDVLKRWLLAAKPSDLDWLFEKGVVDEKNMADAATGHLIVLSFPELLQKVKRGFTRLPLLLRMNDMLMRAKRAAALGRKIPSSYNEDKISSWRAKIEKTVYGK
;
A
#
# COMPACT_ATOMS: atom_id res chain seq x y z
N MET A 1 7.24 -12.52 -12.44
CA MET A 1 7.29 -13.99 -12.42
C MET A 1 6.59 -14.65 -11.22
N LYS A 2 6.68 -14.14 -9.98
CA LYS A 2 6.12 -14.85 -8.80
C LYS A 2 4.59 -15.08 -8.84
N ALA A 3 3.79 -14.11 -9.30
CA ALA A 3 2.33 -14.26 -9.37
C ALA A 3 1.88 -15.39 -10.33
N ALA A 4 2.43 -15.44 -11.54
CA ALA A 4 2.10 -16.46 -12.53
C ALA A 4 2.44 -17.88 -12.03
N VAL A 5 3.55 -18.04 -11.31
CA VAL A 5 3.93 -19.32 -10.69
C VAL A 5 2.94 -19.74 -9.61
N GLU A 6 2.51 -18.83 -8.74
CA GLU A 6 1.51 -19.12 -7.71
C GLU A 6 0.17 -19.55 -8.34
N LEU A 7 -0.25 -18.88 -9.42
CA LEU A 7 -1.45 -19.24 -10.17
C LEU A 7 -1.32 -20.64 -10.79
N ALA A 8 -0.21 -20.89 -11.49
CA ALA A 8 0.05 -22.20 -12.09
C ALA A 8 0.04 -23.32 -11.04
N ASN A 9 0.65 -23.10 -9.87
CA ASN A 9 0.64 -24.07 -8.77
C ASN A 9 -0.77 -24.37 -8.25
N VAL A 10 -1.64 -23.35 -8.15
CA VAL A 10 -3.04 -23.54 -7.75
C VAL A 10 -3.77 -24.37 -8.81
N ILE A 11 -3.64 -24.02 -10.10
CA ILE A 11 -4.26 -24.78 -11.21
C ILE A 11 -3.79 -26.24 -11.22
N LEU A 12 -2.49 -26.48 -11.09
CA LEU A 12 -1.93 -27.85 -11.09
C LEU A 12 -2.43 -28.66 -9.89
N LYS A 13 -2.60 -28.01 -8.73
CA LYS A 13 -3.09 -28.67 -7.50
C LYS A 13 -4.58 -28.97 -7.55
N THR A 14 -5.41 -28.03 -8.01
CA THR A 14 -6.88 -28.18 -8.04
C THR A 14 -7.36 -28.89 -9.30
N LYS A 15 -6.54 -28.92 -10.36
CA LYS A 15 -6.92 -29.35 -11.72
C LYS A 15 -8.17 -28.63 -12.23
N SER A 16 -8.36 -27.38 -11.82
CA SER A 16 -9.56 -26.60 -12.09
C SER A 16 -9.21 -25.15 -12.39
N SER A 17 -9.99 -24.55 -13.30
CA SER A 17 -9.95 -23.13 -13.65
C SER A 17 -11.20 -22.37 -13.18
N LYS A 18 -12.02 -22.99 -12.31
CA LYS A 18 -13.22 -22.34 -11.75
C LYS A 18 -12.82 -21.25 -10.76
N LYS A 19 -13.60 -20.18 -10.69
CA LYS A 19 -13.32 -19.00 -9.86
C LYS A 19 -13.19 -19.33 -8.37
N GLU A 20 -13.96 -20.30 -7.88
CA GLU A 20 -13.96 -20.77 -6.50
C GLU A 20 -12.62 -21.44 -6.15
N ASP A 21 -12.13 -22.29 -7.05
CA ASP A 21 -10.89 -23.05 -6.88
C ASP A 21 -9.66 -22.12 -7.04
N LEU A 22 -9.75 -21.14 -7.94
CA LEU A 22 -8.69 -20.15 -8.15
C LEU A 22 -8.63 -19.09 -7.06
N TRP A 23 -9.63 -18.96 -6.19
CA TRP A 23 -9.62 -17.97 -5.10
C TRP A 23 -8.43 -18.17 -4.13
N ALA A 24 -7.95 -19.42 -3.98
CA ALA A 24 -6.76 -19.72 -3.19
C ALA A 24 -5.50 -19.00 -3.70
N TYR A 25 -5.41 -18.76 -5.01
CA TYR A 25 -4.34 -17.94 -5.58
C TYR A 25 -4.45 -16.49 -5.11
N GLU A 26 -5.63 -15.87 -5.23
CA GLU A 26 -5.85 -14.48 -4.80
C GLU A 26 -5.52 -14.28 -3.31
N VAL A 27 -5.99 -15.19 -2.46
CA VAL A 27 -5.68 -15.18 -1.02
C VAL A 27 -4.17 -15.24 -0.78
N THR A 28 -3.47 -16.13 -1.48
CA THR A 28 -2.02 -16.29 -1.36
C THR A 28 -1.27 -15.06 -1.86
N TYR A 29 -1.68 -14.53 -3.00
CA TYR A 29 -1.08 -13.35 -3.60
C TYR A 29 -1.27 -12.11 -2.72
N TYR A 30 -2.49 -11.85 -2.23
CA TYR A 30 -2.78 -10.73 -1.36
C TYR A 30 -2.01 -10.80 -0.04
N LYS A 31 -1.91 -11.99 0.58
CA LYS A 31 -1.12 -12.17 1.80
C LYS A 31 0.38 -11.95 1.60
N LYS A 32 0.91 -12.31 0.42
CA LYS A 32 2.34 -12.17 0.11
C LYS A 32 2.73 -10.78 -0.40
N ARG A 33 1.88 -10.14 -1.20
CA ARG A 33 2.22 -8.92 -1.98
C ARG A 33 1.03 -8.00 -2.24
N GLY A 34 -0.11 -8.55 -2.66
CA GLY A 34 -1.24 -7.75 -3.14
C GLY A 34 -1.73 -6.72 -2.12
N ALA A 35 -1.72 -7.06 -0.84
CA ALA A 35 -2.12 -6.13 0.22
C ALA A 35 -1.17 -4.94 0.36
N ASP A 36 0.14 -5.10 0.17
CA ASP A 36 1.07 -3.97 0.23
C ASP A 36 0.87 -3.04 -0.97
N HIS A 37 0.54 -3.58 -2.15
CA HIS A 37 0.16 -2.78 -3.31
C HIS A 37 -1.10 -1.93 -3.08
N VAL A 38 -2.05 -2.38 -2.26
CA VAL A 38 -3.20 -1.56 -1.85
C VAL A 38 -2.74 -0.32 -1.06
N GLY A 39 -1.77 -0.48 -0.15
CA GLY A 39 -1.18 0.65 0.58
C GLY A 39 -0.37 1.57 -0.34
N ILE A 40 0.39 1.00 -1.27
CA ILE A 40 1.19 1.75 -2.26
C ILE A 40 0.32 2.58 -3.19
N ASP A 41 -0.91 2.13 -3.53
CA ASP A 41 -1.81 2.96 -4.35
C ASP A 41 -2.23 4.25 -3.63
N VAL A 42 -2.41 4.21 -2.30
CA VAL A 42 -2.66 5.43 -1.49
C VAL A 42 -1.47 6.38 -1.57
N LEU A 43 -0.26 5.86 -1.39
CA LEU A 43 1.00 6.61 -1.48
C LEU A 43 1.15 7.27 -2.87
N LYS A 44 0.98 6.46 -3.92
CA LYS A 44 1.08 6.90 -5.32
C LYS A 44 0.11 8.03 -5.63
N ARG A 45 -1.16 7.91 -5.23
CA ARG A 45 -2.17 8.93 -5.46
C ARG A 45 -1.86 10.24 -4.77
N TRP A 46 -1.35 10.18 -3.54
CA TRP A 46 -0.92 11.37 -2.82
C TRP A 46 0.26 12.04 -3.51
N LEU A 47 1.27 11.27 -3.94
CA LEU A 47 2.42 11.79 -4.68
C LEU A 47 1.98 12.47 -5.99
N LEU A 48 1.07 11.85 -6.74
CA LEU A 48 0.53 12.42 -7.98
C LEU A 48 -0.31 13.69 -7.77
N ALA A 49 -0.84 13.90 -6.57
CA ALA A 49 -1.61 15.08 -6.20
C ALA A 49 -0.79 16.15 -5.45
N ALA A 50 0.46 15.85 -5.08
CA ALA A 50 1.32 16.76 -4.34
C ALA A 50 1.81 17.91 -5.24
N LYS A 51 2.02 19.08 -4.64
CA LYS A 51 2.62 20.22 -5.36
C LYS A 51 4.10 19.91 -5.63
N PRO A 52 4.65 20.27 -6.80
CA PRO A 52 6.07 20.09 -7.08
C PRO A 52 6.98 20.64 -5.97
N SER A 53 6.70 21.86 -5.50
CA SER A 53 7.48 22.48 -4.42
C SER A 53 7.37 21.79 -3.05
N ASP A 54 6.30 21.04 -2.80
CA ASP A 54 6.19 20.21 -1.59
C ASP A 54 7.07 18.96 -1.75
N LEU A 55 7.15 18.36 -2.95
CA LEU A 55 8.01 17.22 -3.24
C LEU A 55 9.50 17.61 -3.21
N ASP A 56 9.87 18.71 -3.86
CA ASP A 56 11.25 19.22 -3.87
C ASP A 56 11.75 19.40 -2.43
N TRP A 57 10.92 20.01 -1.58
CA TRP A 57 11.26 20.19 -0.17
C TRP A 57 11.45 18.86 0.58
N LEU A 58 10.60 17.85 0.33
CA LEU A 58 10.71 16.53 0.97
C LEU A 58 12.00 15.82 0.57
N PHE A 59 12.41 15.92 -0.70
CA PHE A 59 13.65 15.35 -1.19
C PHE A 59 14.88 16.12 -0.69
N GLU A 60 14.90 17.45 -0.81
CA GLU A 60 16.01 18.30 -0.35
C GLU A 60 16.32 18.13 1.14
N LYS A 61 15.28 17.91 1.95
CA LYS A 61 15.44 17.72 3.40
C LYS A 61 15.65 16.26 3.79
N GLY A 62 15.71 15.34 2.83
CA GLY A 62 15.88 13.90 3.06
C GLY A 62 14.77 13.36 3.98
N VAL A 63 13.54 13.85 3.80
CA VAL A 63 12.35 13.29 4.45
C VAL A 63 11.87 12.05 3.70
N VAL A 64 12.05 12.07 2.38
CA VAL A 64 11.96 10.90 1.51
C VAL A 64 13.35 10.67 0.95
N ASP A 65 13.93 9.50 1.23
CA ASP A 65 15.26 9.11 0.77
C ASP A 65 15.23 7.98 -0.26
N GLU A 66 16.41 7.61 -0.78
CA GLU A 66 16.58 6.55 -1.77
C GLU A 66 16.02 5.21 -1.28
N LYS A 67 16.20 4.90 0.00
CA LYS A 67 15.69 3.65 0.59
C LYS A 67 14.16 3.62 0.59
N ASN A 68 13.52 4.73 1.00
CA ASN A 68 12.07 4.84 0.96
C ASN A 68 11.52 4.67 -0.46
N MET A 69 12.21 5.24 -1.45
CA MET A 69 11.85 5.13 -2.87
C MET A 69 12.05 3.69 -3.40
N ALA A 70 13.14 3.04 -3.02
CA ALA A 70 13.43 1.65 -3.39
C ALA A 70 12.40 0.68 -2.78
N ASP A 71 12.04 0.85 -1.51
CA ASP A 71 11.01 0.06 -0.84
C ASP A 71 9.66 0.20 -1.56
N ALA A 72 9.27 1.44 -1.91
CA ALA A 72 8.05 1.70 -2.67
C ALA A 72 8.07 1.04 -4.06
N ALA A 73 9.18 1.15 -4.78
CA ALA A 73 9.35 0.57 -6.12
C ALA A 73 9.29 -0.96 -6.13
N THR A 74 9.73 -1.59 -5.03
CA THR A 74 9.78 -3.06 -4.90
C THR A 74 8.51 -3.67 -4.29
N GLY A 75 7.49 -2.84 -4.02
CA GLY A 75 6.19 -3.29 -3.52
C GLY A 75 6.14 -3.45 -2.00
N HIS A 76 7.11 -2.90 -1.27
CA HIS A 76 7.13 -2.88 0.18
C HIS A 76 6.47 -1.60 0.71
N LEU A 77 5.76 -1.71 1.84
CA LEU A 77 5.14 -0.55 2.48
C LEU A 77 6.23 0.39 3.00
N ILE A 78 6.14 1.67 2.64
CA ILE A 78 7.08 2.69 3.08
C ILE A 78 7.00 2.83 4.61
N VAL A 79 8.15 2.69 5.27
CA VAL A 79 8.34 3.03 6.68
C VAL A 79 9.21 4.28 6.71
N LEU A 80 8.66 5.40 7.17
CA LEU A 80 9.45 6.63 7.30
C LEU A 80 10.31 6.61 8.57
N SER A 81 11.49 7.22 8.47
CA SER A 81 12.37 7.53 9.59
C SER A 81 11.86 8.76 10.35
N PHE A 82 10.77 8.60 11.10
CA PHE A 82 10.20 9.65 11.97
C PHE A 82 11.16 10.28 13.01
N PRO A 83 12.15 9.57 13.59
CA PRO A 83 13.06 10.15 14.58
C PRO A 83 13.93 11.29 14.02
N GLU A 84 14.41 11.17 12.78
CA GLU A 84 15.23 12.19 12.12
C GLU A 84 14.40 13.42 11.74
N LEU A 85 13.12 13.21 11.46
CA LEU A 85 12.12 14.23 11.13
C LEU A 85 11.87 15.16 12.34
N LEU A 86 11.79 14.60 13.56
CA LEU A 86 11.63 15.39 14.79
C LEU A 86 12.85 16.25 15.12
N GLN A 87 14.07 15.77 14.86
CA GLN A 87 15.29 16.57 15.01
C GLN A 87 15.35 17.73 14.01
N LYS A 88 14.90 17.51 12.77
CA LYS A 88 14.85 18.54 11.72
C LYS A 88 13.75 19.58 11.96
N VAL A 89 12.59 19.17 12.51
CA VAL A 89 11.49 20.08 12.91
C VAL A 89 11.91 20.99 14.07
N LYS A 90 12.68 20.48 15.06
CA LYS A 90 13.25 21.29 16.15
C LYS A 90 14.19 22.42 15.68
N ARG A 91 14.75 22.32 14.47
CA ARG A 91 15.63 23.34 13.87
C ARG A 91 14.86 24.43 13.10
N GLY A 92 13.55 24.56 13.30
CA GLY A 92 12.77 25.71 12.83
C GLY A 92 12.10 25.57 11.46
N PHE A 93 11.70 24.36 11.05
CA PHE A 93 11.11 24.17 9.72
C PHE A 93 9.61 24.53 9.61
N THR A 94 9.31 25.33 8.59
CA THR A 94 8.06 26.06 8.28
C THR A 94 6.96 25.25 7.58
N ARG A 95 7.08 23.91 7.48
CA ARG A 95 6.19 23.05 6.66
C ARG A 95 5.47 21.95 7.46
N LEU A 96 5.18 22.20 8.74
CA LEU A 96 4.41 21.27 9.60
C LEU A 96 3.09 20.76 8.95
N PRO A 97 2.29 21.59 8.26
CA PRO A 97 1.08 21.09 7.58
C PRO A 97 1.35 20.03 6.50
N LEU A 98 2.48 20.13 5.79
CA LEU A 98 2.88 19.11 4.80
C LEU A 98 3.20 17.78 5.48
N LEU A 99 3.96 17.85 6.59
CA LEU A 99 4.33 16.65 7.37
C LEU A 99 3.12 15.94 7.98
N LEU A 100 2.15 16.70 8.50
CA LEU A 100 0.90 16.14 9.02
C LEU A 100 0.09 15.45 7.92
N ARG A 101 -0.03 16.06 6.74
CA ARG A 101 -0.71 15.46 5.57
C ARG A 101 -0.01 14.17 5.13
N MET A 102 1.33 14.15 5.13
CA MET A 102 2.11 12.96 4.79
C MET A 102 1.91 11.83 5.82
N ASN A 103 1.92 12.16 7.11
CA ASN A 103 1.66 11.18 8.17
C ASN A 103 0.25 10.58 8.09
N ASP A 104 -0.77 11.41 7.87
CA ASP A 104 -2.14 10.93 7.68
C ASP A 104 -2.25 9.97 6.48
N MET A 105 -1.60 10.33 5.38
CA MET A 105 -1.50 9.50 4.19
C MET A 105 -0.82 8.14 4.47
N LEU A 106 0.30 8.10 5.21
CA LEU A 106 0.97 6.85 5.58
C LEU A 106 0.08 5.97 6.47
N MET A 107 -0.60 6.58 7.43
CA MET A 107 -1.53 5.87 8.31
C MET A 107 -2.70 5.28 7.50
N ARG A 108 -3.21 6.04 6.53
CA ARG A 108 -4.22 5.57 5.58
C ARG A 108 -3.70 4.42 4.70
N ALA A 109 -2.47 4.52 4.18
CA ALA A 109 -1.82 3.45 3.41
C ALA A 109 -1.66 2.17 4.24
N LYS A 110 -1.21 2.28 5.50
CA LYS A 110 -1.09 1.16 6.43
C LYS A 110 -2.44 0.51 6.73
N ARG A 111 -3.49 1.31 6.95
CA ARG A 111 -4.87 0.80 7.13
C ARG A 111 -5.37 0.09 5.87
N ALA A 112 -5.14 0.66 4.70
CA ALA A 112 -5.55 0.08 3.42
C ALA A 112 -4.85 -1.28 3.18
N ALA A 113 -3.54 -1.36 3.43
CA ALA A 113 -2.80 -2.61 3.35
C ALA A 113 -3.26 -3.64 4.40
N ALA A 114 -3.58 -3.20 5.62
CA ALA A 114 -4.14 -4.08 6.64
C ALA A 114 -5.51 -4.64 6.24
N LEU A 115 -6.36 -3.84 5.59
CA LEU A 115 -7.63 -4.31 5.01
C LEU A 115 -7.38 -5.30 3.86
N GLY A 116 -6.41 -5.02 2.97
CA GLY A 116 -5.98 -5.93 1.92
C GLY A 116 -5.59 -7.31 2.47
N ARG A 117 -4.85 -7.36 3.59
CA ARG A 117 -4.46 -8.63 4.25
C ARG A 117 -5.65 -9.42 4.81
N LYS A 118 -6.79 -8.76 5.07
CA LYS A 118 -8.04 -9.38 5.55
C LYS A 118 -8.91 -9.92 4.40
N ILE A 119 -8.32 -10.22 3.24
CA ILE A 119 -9.01 -10.90 2.14
C ILE A 119 -9.75 -12.16 2.65
N PRO A 120 -11.01 -12.40 2.24
CA PRO A 120 -11.75 -13.60 2.64
C PRO A 120 -10.98 -14.88 2.29
N SER A 121 -10.87 -15.82 3.22
CA SER A 121 -10.08 -17.05 3.03
C SER A 121 -10.73 -18.05 2.07
N SER A 122 -12.04 -17.96 1.85
CA SER A 122 -12.80 -18.78 0.92
C SER A 122 -13.63 -17.92 -0.02
N TYR A 123 -13.96 -18.49 -1.18
CA TYR A 123 -14.78 -17.79 -2.16
C TYR A 123 -16.21 -17.61 -1.64
N ASN A 124 -16.61 -16.37 -1.46
CA ASN A 124 -17.98 -15.97 -1.10
C ASN A 124 -18.21 -14.55 -1.61
N GLU A 125 -19.12 -14.40 -2.57
CA GLU A 125 -19.29 -13.15 -3.32
C GLU A 125 -19.65 -11.96 -2.41
N ASP A 126 -20.53 -12.16 -1.43
CA ASP A 126 -20.95 -11.10 -0.50
C ASP A 126 -19.80 -10.61 0.40
N LYS A 127 -19.02 -11.55 0.94
CA LYS A 127 -17.83 -11.23 1.77
C LYS A 127 -16.77 -10.54 0.94
N ILE A 128 -16.55 -11.00 -0.29
CA ILE A 128 -15.57 -10.41 -1.22
C ILE A 128 -16.00 -8.99 -1.59
N SER A 129 -17.26 -8.79 -1.97
CA SER A 129 -17.81 -7.48 -2.30
C SER A 129 -17.71 -6.51 -1.13
N SER A 130 -18.09 -6.95 0.07
CA SER A 130 -17.99 -6.15 1.29
C SER A 130 -16.54 -5.77 1.65
N TRP A 131 -15.61 -6.72 1.51
CA TRP A 131 -14.18 -6.48 1.73
C TRP A 131 -13.62 -5.49 0.72
N ARG A 132 -13.96 -5.66 -0.56
CA ARG A 132 -13.56 -4.78 -1.66
C ARG A 132 -14.08 -3.36 -1.44
N ALA A 133 -15.36 -3.19 -1.10
CA ALA A 133 -15.96 -1.89 -0.82
C ALA A 133 -15.25 -1.14 0.33
N LYS A 134 -14.81 -1.86 1.37
CA LYS A 134 -14.01 -1.28 2.48
C LYS A 134 -12.64 -0.80 2.01
N ILE A 135 -11.98 -1.56 1.13
CA ILE A 135 -10.72 -1.15 0.51
C ILE A 135 -10.95 0.09 -0.36
N GLU A 136 -11.91 0.05 -1.27
CA GLU A 136 -12.20 1.16 -2.19
C GLU A 136 -12.56 2.44 -1.43
N LYS A 137 -13.37 2.34 -0.36
CA LYS A 137 -13.62 3.49 0.53
C LYS A 137 -12.35 4.00 1.19
N THR A 138 -11.45 3.12 1.62
CA THR A 138 -10.19 3.53 2.28
C THR A 138 -9.19 4.10 1.27
N VAL A 139 -9.14 3.62 0.03
CA VAL A 139 -8.16 4.09 -0.97
C VAL A 139 -8.69 5.29 -1.75
N TYR A 140 -9.98 5.32 -2.06
CA TYR A 140 -10.61 6.32 -2.94
C TYR A 140 -11.61 7.24 -2.25
N GLY A 141 -12.04 6.93 -1.02
CA GLY A 141 -12.89 7.84 -0.24
C GLY A 141 -12.19 9.17 -0.04
N LYS A 142 -12.88 10.25 -0.42
CA LYS A 142 -12.43 11.63 -0.15
C LYS A 142 -12.60 11.93 1.32
#